data_AF-A0AA50P7N2-F1
#
_entry.id   AF-A0AA50P7N2-F1
#
_cell.length_a   1.000
_cell.length_b   1.000
_cell.length_c   1.000
_cell.angle_alpha   90.00
_cell.angle_beta   90.00
_cell.angle_gamma   90.00
#
_symmetry.space_group_name_H-M   'P 1'
#
loop_
_entity.id
_entity.type
_entity.pdbx_description
1 polymer ?
#
loop_
_entity_poly.entity_id
_entity_poly.type
_entity_poly.pdbx_seq_one_letter_code
_entity_poly.pdbx_strand_id
1 'polypeptide(L)'
;NENATLLFQCLVRSTLCTKFVSEEYRLSSEAFEWLIGEIETRFQQAQVNPGEMVGALAAQSLGEPATQMTLNTFHFAGVSSKNVTLGVPRLKEIINISKKPKAPSLTVFLTGGAARDAEKAKNVLCRLEHTTLRKVTANTAIYYDPDPQNTVIAEDQEFVNVYYEMPDFDPTKISPWLLRIELDRKRMTDKKLTMEQIAEKI
;
A
#
# COMPACT_ATOMS: atom_id res chain seq x y z
N ASN A 1 -2.73 37.75 3.95
CA ASN A 1 -2.00 37.56 2.68
C ASN A 1 -0.47 37.48 2.83
N GLU A 2 0.11 37.41 4.03
CA GLU A 2 1.58 37.30 4.18
C GLU A 2 2.16 35.98 3.62
N ASN A 3 1.35 34.94 3.50
CA ASN A 3 1.78 33.62 3.02
C ASN A 3 1.93 33.50 1.49
N ALA A 4 1.33 34.40 0.70
CA ALA A 4 1.32 34.30 -0.76
C ALA A 4 2.73 34.37 -1.38
N THR A 5 3.66 35.06 -0.72
CA THR A 5 5.05 35.22 -1.18
C THR A 5 6.06 34.53 -0.25
N LEU A 6 5.61 33.69 0.69
CA LEU A 6 6.48 33.13 1.73
C LEU A 6 7.68 32.36 1.16
N LEU A 7 7.46 31.47 0.20
CA LEU A 7 8.54 30.69 -0.41
C LEU A 7 9.53 31.59 -1.16
N PHE A 8 9.00 32.60 -1.87
CA PHE A 8 9.83 33.59 -2.57
C PHE A 8 10.67 34.41 -1.59
N GLN A 9 10.07 34.87 -0.48
CA GLN A 9 10.80 35.58 0.57
C GLN A 9 11.88 34.70 1.22
N CYS A 10 11.59 33.42 1.47
CA CYS A 10 12.59 32.48 1.97
C CYS A 10 13.76 32.35 1.00
N LEU A 11 13.48 32.22 -0.30
CA LEU A 11 14.50 32.18 -1.35
C LEU A 11 15.35 33.46 -1.37
N VAL A 12 14.72 34.63 -1.38
CA VAL A 12 15.45 35.90 -1.37
C VAL A 12 16.35 36.00 -0.14
N ARG A 13 15.85 35.67 1.05
CA ARG A 13 16.62 35.70 2.31
C ARG A 13 17.74 34.67 2.35
N SER A 14 17.51 33.45 1.85
CA SER A 14 18.54 32.40 1.86
C SER A 14 19.66 32.70 0.85
N THR A 15 19.30 33.28 -0.29
CA THR A 15 20.24 33.53 -1.39
C THR A 15 20.99 34.85 -1.19
N LEU A 16 20.30 35.92 -0.78
CA LEU A 16 20.90 37.23 -0.51
C LEU A 16 21.24 37.43 0.97
N CYS A 17 21.67 36.38 1.66
CA CYS A 17 22.11 36.51 3.05
C CYS A 17 23.47 37.21 3.13
N THR A 18 23.76 37.87 4.25
CA THR A 18 24.96 38.71 4.42
C THR A 18 26.26 38.00 4.06
N LYS A 19 26.37 36.71 4.43
CA LYS A 19 27.56 35.90 4.11
C LYS A 19 27.72 35.73 2.59
N PHE A 20 26.66 35.31 1.89
CA PHE A 20 26.72 35.11 0.45
C PHE A 20 26.99 36.43 -0.30
N VAL A 21 26.31 37.50 0.10
CA VAL A 21 26.48 38.82 -0.51
C VAL A 21 27.92 39.35 -0.34
N SER A 22 28.51 39.18 0.86
CA SER A 22 29.82 39.75 1.18
C SER A 22 31.01 38.86 0.79
N GLU A 23 30.92 37.54 0.96
CA GLU A 23 32.08 36.64 0.82
C GLU A 23 32.11 35.92 -0.53
N GLU A 24 30.95 35.42 -0.98
CA GLU A 24 30.80 34.60 -2.18
C GLU A 24 30.58 35.48 -3.43
N TYR A 25 29.51 36.26 -3.45
CA TYR A 25 29.16 37.12 -4.57
C TYR A 25 29.95 38.43 -4.59
N ARG A 26 30.42 38.87 -3.41
CA ARG A 26 31.23 40.10 -3.22
C ARG A 26 30.60 41.31 -3.91
N LEU A 27 29.29 41.50 -3.71
CA LEU A 27 28.54 42.57 -4.35
C LEU A 27 28.93 43.92 -3.75
N SER A 28 29.18 44.91 -4.61
CA SER A 28 29.24 46.31 -4.20
C SER A 28 27.84 46.82 -3.83
N SER A 29 27.77 47.92 -3.09
CA SER A 29 26.48 48.56 -2.76
C SER A 29 25.68 48.92 -4.01
N GLU A 30 26.34 49.46 -5.05
CA GLU A 30 25.71 49.80 -6.33
C GLU A 30 25.15 48.56 -7.04
N ALA A 31 25.90 47.46 -7.06
CA ALA A 31 25.45 46.21 -7.69
C ALA A 31 24.30 45.57 -6.92
N PHE A 32 24.30 45.68 -5.59
CA PHE A 32 23.23 45.16 -4.74
C PHE A 32 21.93 45.96 -4.92
N GLU A 33 22.00 47.29 -4.92
CA GLU A 33 20.82 48.14 -5.17
C GLU A 33 20.22 47.88 -6.55
N TRP A 34 21.07 47.78 -7.58
CA TRP A 34 20.61 47.43 -8.93
C TRP A 34 19.92 46.06 -8.96
N LEU A 35 20.51 45.05 -8.29
CA LEU A 35 19.94 43.71 -8.22
C LEU A 35 18.56 43.69 -7.55
N ILE A 36 18.38 44.42 -6.45
CA ILE A 36 17.07 44.51 -5.78
C ILE A 36 16.03 45.16 -6.71
N GLY A 37 16.41 46.22 -7.42
CA GLY A 37 15.52 46.86 -8.40
C GLY A 37 15.14 45.94 -9.57
N GLU A 38 16.09 45.16 -10.08
CA GLU A 38 15.82 44.17 -11.12
C GLU A 38 14.90 43.05 -10.62
N ILE A 39 15.10 42.56 -9.39
CA ILE A 39 14.23 41.55 -8.77
C ILE A 39 12.80 42.08 -8.64
N GLU A 40 12.62 43.31 -8.17
CA GLU A 40 11.29 43.94 -8.05
C GLU A 40 10.62 44.08 -9.42
N THR A 41 11.35 44.58 -10.42
CA THR A 41 10.85 44.76 -11.78
C THR A 41 10.41 43.44 -12.39
N ARG A 42 11.25 42.39 -12.29
CA ARG A 42 10.95 41.06 -12.79
C ARG A 42 9.78 40.41 -12.05
N PHE A 43 9.68 40.62 -10.74
CA PHE A 43 8.58 40.11 -9.94
C PHE A 43 7.24 40.71 -10.37
N GLN A 44 7.19 42.02 -10.65
CA GLN A 44 5.99 42.67 -11.16
C GLN A 44 5.63 42.19 -12.58
N GLN A 45 6.63 42.04 -13.46
CA GLN A 45 6.41 41.54 -14.83
C GLN A 45 5.94 40.08 -14.88
N ALA A 46 6.32 39.26 -13.90
CA ALA A 46 5.92 37.86 -13.83
C ALA A 46 4.46 37.66 -13.35
N GLN A 47 3.74 38.73 -13.02
CA GLN A 47 2.34 38.64 -12.64
C GLN A 47 1.47 38.25 -13.85
N VAL A 48 0.55 37.31 -13.63
CA VAL A 48 -0.42 36.88 -14.64
C VAL A 48 -1.37 38.04 -14.96
N ASN A 49 -1.67 38.20 -16.25
CA ASN A 49 -2.58 39.23 -16.71
C ASN A 49 -4.03 38.89 -16.27
N PRO A 50 -4.77 39.86 -15.72
CA PRO A 50 -6.17 39.64 -15.37
C PRO A 50 -7.00 39.38 -16.63
N GLY A 51 -7.94 38.44 -16.54
CA GLY A 51 -8.82 38.08 -17.66
C GLY A 51 -8.26 36.99 -18.59
N GLU A 52 -7.11 36.40 -18.28
CA GLU A 52 -6.57 35.27 -19.04
C GLU A 52 -7.45 34.01 -18.91
N MET A 53 -7.64 33.31 -20.04
CA MET A 53 -8.48 32.09 -20.12
C MET A 53 -7.77 30.84 -19.60
N VAL A 54 -7.44 30.84 -18.29
CA VAL A 54 -6.65 29.79 -17.64
C VAL A 54 -7.24 28.39 -17.77
N GLY A 55 -8.57 28.26 -17.90
CA GLY A 55 -9.24 26.96 -18.02
C GLY A 55 -8.89 26.22 -19.33
N ALA A 56 -8.87 26.93 -20.46
CA ALA A 56 -8.52 26.35 -21.75
C ALA A 56 -7.04 25.96 -21.81
N LEU A 57 -6.18 26.85 -21.30
CA LEU A 57 -4.73 26.62 -21.23
C LEU A 57 -4.40 25.42 -20.34
N ALA A 58 -5.00 25.34 -19.15
CA ALA A 58 -4.80 24.22 -18.23
C ALA A 58 -5.26 22.89 -18.85
N ALA A 59 -6.42 22.87 -19.52
CA ALA A 59 -6.94 21.68 -20.18
C ALA A 59 -5.99 21.16 -21.28
N GLN A 60 -5.45 22.06 -22.12
CA GLN A 60 -4.47 21.71 -23.15
C GLN A 60 -3.16 21.20 -22.54
N SER A 61 -2.65 21.89 -21.51
CA SER A 61 -1.40 21.52 -20.83
C SER A 61 -1.43 20.14 -20.17
N LEU A 62 -2.62 19.63 -19.83
CA LEU A 62 -2.81 18.29 -19.30
C LEU A 62 -3.07 17.27 -20.42
N GLY A 63 -3.83 17.66 -21.44
CA GLY A 63 -4.22 16.78 -22.55
C GLY A 63 -3.06 16.34 -23.43
N GLU A 64 -2.17 17.28 -23.80
CA GLU A 64 -1.01 16.98 -24.65
C GLU A 64 -0.07 15.93 -24.03
N PRO A 65 0.47 16.09 -22.80
CA PRO A 65 1.37 15.11 -22.21
C PRO A 65 0.65 13.78 -21.90
N ALA A 66 -0.65 13.79 -21.62
CA ALA A 66 -1.41 12.56 -21.39
C ALA A 66 -1.37 11.62 -22.61
N THR A 67 -1.39 12.16 -23.83
CA THR A 67 -1.26 11.34 -25.04
C THR A 67 0.12 10.69 -25.13
N GLN A 68 1.19 11.44 -24.83
CA GLN A 68 2.57 10.97 -24.83
C GLN A 68 2.82 9.88 -23.77
N MET A 69 2.22 10.02 -22.58
CA MET A 69 2.39 9.06 -21.49
C MET A 69 1.87 7.66 -21.82
N THR A 70 0.95 7.50 -22.77
CA THR A 70 0.32 6.21 -23.09
C THR A 70 1.32 5.18 -23.62
N LEU A 71 2.27 5.62 -24.44
CA LEU A 71 3.23 4.73 -25.12
C LEU A 71 4.39 4.28 -24.21
N ASN A 72 4.66 4.98 -23.11
CA ASN A 72 5.81 4.72 -22.24
C ASN A 72 5.48 3.88 -20.97
N THR A 73 4.27 3.35 -20.85
CA THR A 73 3.76 2.76 -19.59
C THR A 73 4.25 1.35 -19.25
N PHE A 74 4.85 0.62 -20.19
CA PHE A 74 5.20 -0.80 -19.99
C PHE A 74 6.64 -1.05 -19.53
N HIS A 75 7.49 -0.02 -19.44
CA HIS A 75 8.92 -0.19 -19.16
C HIS A 75 9.41 0.52 -17.88
N PHE A 76 8.57 0.68 -16.86
CA PHE A 76 9.08 0.99 -15.52
C PHE A 76 9.74 -0.27 -14.92
N ALA A 77 10.98 -0.54 -15.35
CA ALA A 77 11.81 -1.61 -14.82
C ALA A 77 12.24 -1.26 -13.39
N GLY A 78 12.02 -2.17 -12.43
CA GLY A 78 12.67 -2.09 -11.11
C GLY A 78 11.78 -2.31 -9.89
N VAL A 79 10.45 -2.45 -10.02
CA VAL A 79 9.59 -2.78 -8.86
C VAL A 79 8.64 -3.92 -9.21
N SER A 80 8.80 -5.03 -8.47
CA SER A 80 8.11 -6.30 -8.69
C SER A 80 6.59 -6.15 -8.86
N SER A 81 6.09 -6.69 -9.98
CA SER A 81 4.76 -7.33 -10.16
C SER A 81 3.49 -6.60 -9.71
N LYS A 82 3.51 -5.28 -9.49
CA LYS A 82 2.27 -4.52 -9.30
C LYS A 82 1.70 -4.11 -10.65
N ASN A 83 0.64 -4.81 -11.08
CA ASN A 83 -0.20 -4.44 -12.23
C ASN A 83 -0.93 -3.12 -11.93
N VAL A 84 -0.24 -1.99 -11.94
CA VAL A 84 -0.85 -0.67 -11.81
C VAL A 84 -1.34 -0.25 -13.20
N THR A 85 -2.59 0.17 -13.32
CA THR A 85 -3.06 0.86 -14.53
C THR A 85 -2.30 2.18 -14.66
N LEU A 86 -1.58 2.38 -15.75
CA LEU A 86 -0.83 3.60 -16.06
C LEU A 86 -1.37 4.26 -17.34
N GLY A 87 -0.97 5.51 -17.59
CA GLY A 87 -1.27 6.25 -18.83
C GLY A 87 -2.75 6.64 -18.97
N VAL A 88 -3.22 6.74 -20.21
CA VAL A 88 -4.60 7.14 -20.55
C VAL A 88 -5.69 6.29 -19.87
N PRO A 89 -5.58 4.96 -19.76
CA PRO A 89 -6.55 4.16 -19.01
C PRO A 89 -6.72 4.64 -17.57
N ARG A 90 -5.62 5.00 -16.89
CA ARG A 90 -5.67 5.53 -15.52
C ARG A 90 -6.24 6.94 -15.46
N LEU A 91 -5.84 7.81 -16.40
CA LEU A 91 -6.38 9.16 -16.49
C LEU A 91 -7.91 9.14 -16.66
N LYS A 92 -8.42 8.25 -17.53
CA LYS A 92 -9.86 8.06 -17.74
C LYS A 92 -10.58 7.58 -16.47
N GLU A 93 -9.97 6.69 -15.69
CA GLU A 93 -10.55 6.25 -14.41
C GLU A 93 -10.65 7.39 -13.39
N ILE A 94 -9.62 8.25 -13.31
CA ILE A 94 -9.57 9.37 -12.37
C ILE A 94 -10.57 10.46 -12.77
N ILE A 95 -10.58 10.89 -14.03
CA ILE A 95 -11.49 11.93 -14.52
C ILE A 95 -12.96 11.53 -14.34
N ASN A 96 -13.29 10.26 -14.60
CA ASN A 96 -14.67 9.77 -14.46
C ASN A 96 -15.02 9.31 -13.04
N ILE A 97 -14.09 9.40 -12.08
CA ILE A 97 -14.30 8.98 -10.68
C ILE A 97 -14.90 7.56 -10.62
N SER A 98 -14.22 6.61 -11.25
CA SER A 98 -14.71 5.22 -11.32
C SER A 98 -14.84 4.60 -9.92
N LYS A 99 -16.03 4.06 -9.59
CA LYS A 99 -16.29 3.38 -8.30
C LYS A 99 -15.45 2.12 -8.09
N LYS A 100 -15.05 1.44 -9.17
CA LYS A 100 -14.27 0.19 -9.14
C LYS A 100 -13.06 0.37 -10.08
N PRO A 101 -11.93 0.91 -9.60
CA PRO A 101 -10.71 1.01 -10.41
C PRO A 101 -10.22 -0.39 -10.77
N LYS A 102 -9.63 -0.58 -11.95
CA LYS A 102 -9.19 -1.91 -12.40
C LYS A 102 -8.07 -2.51 -11.54
N ALA A 103 -7.18 -1.65 -11.04
CA ALA A 103 -6.05 -2.04 -10.20
C ALA A 103 -6.01 -1.22 -8.91
N PRO A 104 -6.89 -1.52 -7.93
CA PRO A 104 -6.83 -0.87 -6.63
C PRO A 104 -5.51 -1.23 -5.94
N SER A 105 -4.80 -0.22 -5.46
CA SER A 105 -3.58 -0.42 -4.68
C SER A 105 -3.56 0.55 -3.51
N LEU A 106 -2.95 0.11 -2.42
CA LEU A 106 -2.79 0.89 -1.20
C LEU A 106 -1.37 0.68 -0.67
N THR A 107 -0.70 1.78 -0.34
CA THR A 107 0.62 1.76 0.28
C THR A 107 0.46 2.00 1.77
N VAL A 108 0.77 0.98 2.58
CA VAL A 108 0.74 1.07 4.05
C VAL A 108 2.16 1.35 4.53
N PHE A 109 2.35 2.46 5.26
CA PHE A 109 3.60 2.73 5.94
C PHE A 109 3.57 2.15 7.36
N LEU A 110 4.66 1.47 7.74
CA LEU A 110 4.83 0.91 9.08
C LEU A 110 5.47 1.95 10.01
N THR A 111 5.18 1.86 11.31
CA THR A 111 5.71 2.76 12.34
C THR A 111 6.52 2.00 13.39
N GLY A 112 7.33 2.73 14.16
CA GLY A 112 8.12 2.19 15.27
C GLY A 112 9.10 1.09 14.84
N GLY A 113 9.20 0.04 15.66
CA GLY A 113 10.12 -1.08 15.39
C GLY A 113 9.80 -1.85 14.11
N ALA A 114 8.53 -1.94 13.70
CA ALA A 114 8.13 -2.64 12.48
C ALA A 114 8.59 -1.94 11.19
N ALA A 115 8.91 -0.64 11.25
CA ALA A 115 9.45 0.10 10.11
C ALA A 115 10.91 -0.26 9.78
N ARG A 116 11.65 -0.84 10.74
CA ARG A 116 13.09 -1.14 10.62
C ARG A 116 13.43 -2.62 10.78
N ASP A 117 12.43 -3.47 11.01
CA ASP A 117 12.59 -4.89 11.32
C ASP A 117 11.68 -5.72 10.41
N ALA A 118 12.29 -6.56 9.58
CA ALA A 118 11.61 -7.37 8.59
C ALA A 118 10.69 -8.44 9.21
N GLU A 119 11.06 -9.02 10.36
CA GLU A 119 10.24 -10.02 11.05
C GLU A 119 8.98 -9.39 11.64
N LYS A 120 9.12 -8.19 12.23
CA LYS A 120 7.97 -7.41 12.73
C LYS A 120 7.09 -6.92 11.58
N ALA A 121 7.68 -6.52 10.45
CA ALA A 121 6.93 -6.18 9.25
C ALA A 121 6.12 -7.37 8.72
N LYS A 122 6.71 -8.58 8.71
CA LYS A 122 6.02 -9.81 8.31
C LYS A 122 4.83 -10.12 9.24
N ASN A 123 4.95 -9.87 10.55
CA ASN A 123 3.82 -10.03 11.47
C ASN A 123 2.64 -9.11 11.12
N VAL A 124 2.92 -7.86 10.71
CA VAL A 124 1.86 -6.95 10.24
C VAL A 124 1.26 -7.43 8.92
N LEU A 125 2.09 -7.92 7.99
CA LEU A 125 1.63 -8.49 6.73
C LEU A 125 0.66 -9.66 6.95
N CYS A 126 1.01 -10.62 7.80
CA CYS A 126 0.16 -11.78 8.10
C CYS A 126 -1.19 -11.39 8.72
N ARG A 127 -1.25 -10.28 9.46
CA ARG A 127 -2.49 -9.75 10.06
C ARG A 127 -3.39 -9.03 9.06
N LEU A 128 -2.80 -8.39 8.04
CA LEU A 128 -3.53 -7.64 7.01
C LEU A 128 -3.93 -8.52 5.82
N GLU A 129 -3.16 -9.56 5.51
CA GLU A 129 -3.44 -10.44 4.39
C GLU A 129 -4.71 -11.25 4.67
N HIS A 130 -5.75 -11.02 3.85
CA HIS A 130 -6.95 -11.83 3.87
C HIS A 130 -6.63 -13.28 3.50
N THR A 131 -6.72 -14.16 4.49
CA THR A 131 -6.43 -15.59 4.37
C THR A 131 -7.69 -16.38 4.67
N THR A 132 -8.16 -17.17 3.72
CA THR A 132 -9.28 -18.09 3.91
C THR A 132 -8.79 -19.48 4.29
N LEU A 133 -9.64 -20.27 4.95
CA LEU A 133 -9.34 -21.67 5.28
C LEU A 133 -8.94 -22.46 4.02
N ARG A 134 -9.66 -22.25 2.91
CA ARG A 134 -9.31 -22.81 1.58
C ARG A 134 -7.86 -22.59 1.16
N LYS A 135 -7.25 -21.45 1.53
CA LYS A 135 -5.86 -21.15 1.15
C LYS A 135 -4.86 -21.94 2.00
N VAL A 136 -5.21 -22.38 3.20
CA VAL A 136 -4.32 -23.17 4.09
C VAL A 136 -4.62 -24.67 4.05
N THR A 137 -5.82 -25.06 3.62
CA THR A 137 -6.20 -26.46 3.42
C THR A 137 -5.44 -27.08 2.24
N ALA A 138 -4.83 -28.24 2.50
CA ALA A 138 -4.22 -29.11 1.49
C ALA A 138 -5.25 -30.05 0.88
N ASN A 139 -6.06 -30.70 1.72
CA ASN A 139 -7.06 -31.68 1.30
C ASN A 139 -8.31 -31.62 2.20
N THR A 140 -9.46 -31.96 1.63
CA THR A 140 -10.73 -32.13 2.36
C THR A 140 -11.39 -33.42 1.91
N ALA A 141 -11.69 -34.30 2.86
CA ALA A 141 -12.34 -35.57 2.58
C ALA A 141 -13.45 -35.83 3.62
N ILE A 142 -14.50 -36.51 3.17
CA ILE A 142 -15.61 -36.93 4.03
C ILE A 142 -15.53 -38.44 4.18
N TYR A 143 -15.56 -38.89 5.41
CA TYR A 143 -15.54 -40.30 5.79
C TYR A 143 -16.82 -40.64 6.54
N TYR A 144 -17.15 -41.92 6.52
CA TYR A 144 -18.25 -42.48 7.29
C TYR A 144 -17.65 -43.33 8.41
N ASP A 145 -17.76 -42.85 9.63
CA ASP A 145 -17.31 -43.50 10.87
C ASP A 145 -18.57 -43.91 11.68
N PRO A 146 -19.00 -45.18 11.61
CA PRO A 146 -20.20 -45.65 12.29
C PRO A 146 -20.11 -45.57 13.82
N ASP A 147 -18.90 -45.70 14.37
CA ASP A 147 -18.60 -45.58 15.79
C ASP A 147 -17.81 -44.29 16.02
N PRO A 148 -18.37 -43.26 16.66
CA PRO A 148 -17.67 -42.00 16.84
C PRO A 148 -16.42 -42.05 17.73
N GLN A 149 -16.28 -43.10 18.55
CA GLN A 149 -15.11 -43.30 19.41
C GLN A 149 -13.94 -43.96 18.66
N ASN A 150 -14.17 -44.50 17.48
CA ASN A 150 -13.17 -45.23 16.72
C ASN A 150 -13.23 -44.86 15.24
N THR A 151 -12.11 -44.40 14.69
CA THR A 151 -12.08 -43.97 13.29
C THR A 151 -11.60 -45.09 12.36
N VAL A 152 -12.12 -45.12 11.12
CA VAL A 152 -11.59 -46.01 10.06
C VAL A 152 -10.20 -45.59 9.57
N ILE A 153 -9.71 -44.42 9.99
CA ILE A 153 -8.43 -43.84 9.57
C ILE A 153 -7.33 -44.22 10.57
N ALA A 154 -6.49 -45.18 10.21
CA ALA A 154 -5.41 -45.68 11.08
C ALA A 154 -4.44 -44.58 11.58
N GLU A 155 -4.20 -43.56 10.77
CA GLU A 155 -3.29 -42.44 11.09
C GLU A 155 -3.81 -41.54 12.22
N ASP A 156 -5.13 -41.41 12.33
CA ASP A 156 -5.79 -40.47 13.25
C ASP A 156 -6.27 -41.18 14.54
N GLN A 157 -6.13 -42.50 14.62
CA GLN A 157 -6.69 -43.34 15.69
C GLN A 157 -6.15 -42.97 17.08
N GLU A 158 -4.84 -42.71 17.20
CA GLU A 158 -4.23 -42.26 18.46
C GLU A 158 -4.74 -40.89 18.90
N PHE A 159 -4.89 -39.95 17.94
CA PHE A 159 -5.41 -38.61 18.23
C PHE A 159 -6.87 -38.63 18.68
N VAL A 160 -7.71 -39.42 18.01
CA VAL A 160 -9.14 -39.56 18.35
C VAL A 160 -9.30 -40.20 19.72
N ASN A 161 -8.51 -41.24 20.04
CA ASN A 161 -8.56 -41.90 21.35
C ASN A 161 -8.24 -40.92 22.48
N VAL A 162 -7.15 -40.16 22.36
CA VAL A 162 -6.76 -39.16 23.37
C VAL A 162 -7.83 -38.07 23.54
N TYR A 163 -8.49 -37.65 22.47
CA TYR A 163 -9.55 -36.65 22.53
C TYR A 163 -10.77 -37.13 23.34
N TYR A 164 -11.15 -38.39 23.18
CA TYR A 164 -12.31 -38.96 23.88
C TYR A 164 -12.00 -39.57 25.26
N GLU A 165 -10.73 -39.62 25.68
CA GLU A 165 -10.33 -39.99 27.05
C GLU A 165 -10.79 -38.96 28.11
N MET A 166 -11.09 -37.72 27.71
CA MET A 166 -11.69 -36.69 28.56
C MET A 166 -13.11 -36.33 28.06
N PRO A 167 -14.18 -36.93 28.63
CA PRO A 167 -15.52 -36.78 28.08
C PRO A 167 -16.15 -35.44 28.48
N ASP A 168 -16.04 -34.44 27.60
CA ASP A 168 -16.79 -33.18 27.73
C ASP A 168 -18.21 -33.26 27.11
N PHE A 169 -18.50 -34.30 26.32
CA PHE A 169 -19.75 -34.45 25.57
C PHE A 169 -20.24 -35.91 25.47
N ASP A 170 -21.54 -36.09 25.20
CA ASP A 170 -22.19 -37.40 25.01
C ASP A 170 -21.94 -37.92 23.57
N PRO A 171 -21.13 -38.98 23.38
CA PRO A 171 -20.74 -39.50 22.08
C PRO A 171 -21.87 -40.21 21.32
N THR A 172 -23.04 -40.41 21.94
CA THR A 172 -24.18 -41.06 21.27
C THR A 172 -25.02 -40.11 20.40
N LYS A 173 -24.75 -38.80 20.45
CA LYS A 173 -25.53 -37.75 19.77
C LYS A 173 -24.79 -37.07 18.61
N ILE A 174 -23.65 -37.60 18.20
CA ILE A 174 -22.83 -37.04 17.12
C ILE A 174 -23.09 -37.74 15.79
N SER A 175 -22.86 -37.01 14.69
CA SER A 175 -23.05 -37.51 13.34
C SER A 175 -22.02 -38.60 13.03
N PRO A 176 -22.40 -39.69 12.35
CA PRO A 176 -21.45 -40.71 11.87
C PRO A 176 -20.64 -40.24 10.65
N TRP A 177 -20.92 -39.05 10.11
CA TRP A 177 -20.15 -38.46 9.03
C TRP A 177 -19.03 -37.58 9.57
N LEU A 178 -17.78 -37.95 9.27
CA LEU A 178 -16.57 -37.22 9.64
C LEU A 178 -16.08 -36.36 8.47
N LEU A 179 -15.84 -35.07 8.71
CA LEU A 179 -15.16 -34.17 7.78
C LEU A 179 -13.68 -34.03 8.19
N ARG A 180 -12.77 -34.62 7.42
CA ARG A 180 -11.32 -34.49 7.62
C ARG A 180 -10.78 -33.35 6.77
N ILE A 181 -10.14 -32.38 7.43
CA ILE A 181 -9.46 -31.25 6.77
C ILE A 181 -7.96 -31.37 7.05
N GLU A 182 -7.18 -31.61 6.01
CA GLU A 182 -5.73 -31.64 6.09
C GLU A 182 -5.16 -30.24 5.79
N LEU A 183 -4.31 -29.72 6.66
CA LEU A 183 -3.70 -28.39 6.51
C LEU A 183 -2.26 -28.47 6.01
N ASP A 184 -1.89 -27.58 5.09
CA ASP A 184 -0.53 -27.48 4.55
C ASP A 184 0.42 -26.86 5.58
N ARG A 185 1.34 -27.66 6.12
CA ARG A 185 2.34 -27.24 7.12
C ARG A 185 3.20 -26.06 6.66
N LYS A 186 3.54 -25.98 5.36
CA LYS A 186 4.37 -24.89 4.84
C LYS A 186 3.60 -23.57 4.88
N ARG A 187 2.34 -23.59 4.42
CA ARG A 187 1.46 -22.41 4.44
C ARG A 187 1.12 -21.94 5.85
N MET A 188 0.94 -22.88 6.78
CA MET A 188 0.74 -22.57 8.20
C MET A 188 1.94 -21.82 8.79
N THR A 189 3.15 -22.30 8.51
CA THR A 189 4.40 -21.68 8.98
C THR A 189 4.63 -20.31 8.36
N ASP A 190 4.43 -20.17 7.04
CA ASP A 190 4.64 -18.90 6.34
C ASP A 190 3.71 -17.80 6.85
N LYS A 191 2.48 -18.16 7.23
CA LYS A 191 1.46 -17.25 7.74
C LYS A 191 1.49 -17.08 9.26
N LYS A 192 2.41 -17.76 9.95
CA LYS A 192 2.50 -17.78 11.43
C LYS A 192 1.15 -18.10 12.09
N LEU A 193 0.42 -19.07 11.53
CA LEU A 193 -0.86 -19.53 12.06
C LEU A 193 -0.65 -20.71 13.01
N THR A 194 -1.48 -20.77 14.05
CA THR A 194 -1.52 -21.88 15.02
C THR A 194 -2.86 -22.63 14.89
N MET A 195 -2.90 -23.91 15.32
CA MET A 195 -4.13 -24.71 15.28
C MET A 195 -5.21 -24.14 16.21
N GLU A 196 -4.81 -23.63 17.38
CA GLU A 196 -5.69 -22.98 18.35
C GLU A 196 -6.45 -21.80 17.72
N GLN A 197 -5.74 -20.90 17.03
CA GLN A 197 -6.34 -19.75 16.35
C GLN A 197 -7.33 -20.13 15.23
N ILE A 198 -7.14 -21.30 14.61
CA ILE A 198 -8.06 -21.81 13.59
C ILE A 198 -9.30 -22.37 14.29
N ALA A 199 -9.11 -23.21 15.31
CA ALA A 199 -10.20 -23.83 16.06
C ALA A 199 -11.13 -22.79 16.71
N GLU A 200 -10.58 -21.71 17.28
CA GLU A 200 -11.38 -20.63 17.88
C GLU A 200 -12.26 -19.85 16.88
N LYS A 201 -11.96 -19.92 15.58
CA LYS A 201 -12.67 -19.17 14.53
C LYS A 201 -13.65 -20.00 13.72
N ILE A 202 -13.64 -21.32 13.88
CA ILE A 202 -14.59 -22.25 13.25
C ILE A 202 -15.89 -22.23 14.05
#